data_AF-A0A2N0WAB8-F1
#
_entry.id   AF-A0A2N0WAB8-F1
#
_cell.length_a   1.000
_cell.length_b   1.000
_cell.length_c   1.000
_cell.angle_alpha   90.00
_cell.angle_beta   90.00
_cell.angle_gamma   90.00
#
_symmetry.space_group_name_H-M   'P 1'
#
loop_
_entity.id
_entity.type
_entity.pdbx_description
1 polymer ?
#
loop_
_entity_poly.entity_id
_entity_poly.type
_entity_poly.pdbx_seq_one_letter_code
_entity_poly.pdbx_strand_id
1 'polypeptide(L)'
;MFQRIITVFFFSIFSFQIALAQEIQSQFSPQVQQAKDQVQLIFNTLFQSDDENQNIKVDPTLKQLLSENKEEKAKEYIDQQQNLFLKQMNHYIKQGDPTASVALLEFALFSQDSALKEQIDLKPIQKLSNQKDAYASYLLAQYYSTTEQYIPLLEKAGQQGSVAAQMTLADEYGFRLPVEQQDAKKAEFWANKAKQNLGEAAYTEQKCALANCDLEEFEMVDFSKIPQQ
;
A
#
# COMPACT_ATOMS: atom_id res chain seq x y z
N MET A 1 16.06 -3.54 -21.04
CA MET A 1 17.06 -2.76 -20.28
C MET A 1 16.41 -1.69 -19.37
N PHE A 2 15.11 -1.40 -19.50
CA PHE A 2 14.28 -0.68 -18.51
C PHE A 2 14.16 -1.37 -17.14
N GLN A 3 14.47 -2.66 -17.06
CA GLN A 3 14.46 -3.45 -15.81
C GLN A 3 15.39 -2.90 -14.72
N ARG A 4 16.41 -2.08 -15.03
CA ARG A 4 17.39 -1.61 -14.04
C ARG A 4 16.93 -0.40 -13.22
N ILE A 5 16.12 0.49 -13.78
CA ILE A 5 15.50 1.60 -13.01
C ILE A 5 14.40 1.04 -12.10
N ILE A 6 13.66 0.06 -12.64
CA ILE A 6 12.73 -0.82 -11.91
C ILE A 6 13.44 -1.49 -10.72
N THR A 7 14.70 -1.97 -10.86
CA THR A 7 15.38 -2.75 -9.81
C THR A 7 15.56 -2.00 -8.47
N VAL A 8 15.64 -0.66 -8.47
CA VAL A 8 15.77 0.10 -7.20
C VAL A 8 14.41 0.27 -6.49
N PHE A 9 13.30 0.14 -7.21
CA PHE A 9 11.93 0.12 -6.64
C PHE A 9 11.37 -1.32 -6.45
N PHE A 10 12.05 -2.35 -6.96
CA PHE A 10 11.52 -3.72 -7.08
C PHE A 10 11.84 -4.69 -5.93
N PHE A 11 12.28 -4.20 -4.77
CA PHE A 11 12.35 -5.01 -3.55
C PHE A 11 11.29 -4.61 -2.52
N SER A 12 10.03 -4.55 -2.97
CA SER A 12 8.88 -4.97 -2.18
C SER A 12 7.69 -5.09 -3.12
N ILE A 13 7.38 -6.31 -3.51
CA ILE A 13 6.05 -6.66 -4.00
C ILE A 13 5.08 -6.35 -2.86
N PHE A 14 4.51 -5.15 -2.87
CA PHE A 14 3.26 -4.88 -2.22
C PHE A 14 2.43 -4.13 -3.24
N SER A 15 1.65 -4.90 -3.97
CA SER A 15 0.58 -4.44 -4.86
C SER A 15 -0.44 -3.65 -4.03
N PHE A 16 -0.13 -2.39 -3.71
CA PHE A 16 -1.07 -1.47 -3.07
C PHE A 16 -2.12 -0.92 -4.05
N GLN A 17 -2.16 -1.42 -5.30
CA GLN A 17 -2.97 -0.83 -6.37
C GLN A 17 -4.31 -1.50 -6.65
N ILE A 18 -4.73 -2.53 -5.89
CA ILE A 18 -6.08 -3.13 -6.08
C ILE A 18 -6.91 -3.16 -4.78
N ALA A 19 -6.28 -3.11 -3.59
CA ALA A 19 -6.99 -3.41 -2.33
C ALA A 19 -7.66 -2.20 -1.62
N LEU A 20 -7.45 -0.95 -2.06
CA LEU A 20 -7.92 0.24 -1.34
C LEU A 20 -9.28 0.80 -1.81
N ALA A 21 -9.94 0.20 -2.81
CA ALA A 21 -11.14 0.79 -3.42
C ALA A 21 -12.35 0.94 -2.47
N GLN A 22 -12.35 0.27 -1.30
CA GLN A 22 -13.43 0.33 -0.32
C GLN A 22 -12.95 0.40 1.13
N GLU A 23 -11.74 0.91 1.39
CA GLU A 23 -11.54 1.48 2.72
C GLU A 23 -12.47 2.69 2.84
N ILE A 24 -13.00 2.96 4.04
CA ILE A 24 -13.53 4.29 4.35
C ILE A 24 -12.36 5.23 4.07
N GLN A 25 -12.32 5.79 2.85
CA GLN A 25 -11.21 6.59 2.35
C GLN A 25 -10.93 7.62 3.42
N SER A 26 -9.71 7.62 3.97
CA SER A 26 -9.22 8.74 4.76
C SER A 26 -9.58 10.00 3.98
N GLN A 27 -10.44 10.85 4.54
CA GLN A 27 -10.88 12.05 3.87
C GLN A 27 -9.74 13.06 3.94
N PHE A 28 -8.81 12.95 3.00
CA PHE A 28 -7.76 13.94 2.80
C PHE A 28 -8.40 15.28 2.46
N SER A 29 -7.75 16.37 2.88
CA SER A 29 -8.15 17.69 2.38
C SER A 29 -8.02 17.73 0.86
N PRO A 30 -8.79 18.57 0.16
CA PRO A 30 -8.70 18.70 -1.30
C PRO A 30 -7.28 18.98 -1.80
N GLN A 31 -6.50 19.76 -1.05
CA GLN A 31 -5.13 20.13 -1.40
C GLN A 31 -4.16 18.97 -1.22
N VAL A 32 -4.33 18.17 -0.17
CA VAL A 32 -3.54 16.95 0.05
C VAL A 32 -3.89 15.90 -1.00
N GLN A 33 -5.19 15.72 -1.30
CA GLN A 33 -5.63 14.78 -2.34
C GLN A 33 -5.07 15.16 -3.71
N GLN A 34 -5.12 16.44 -4.08
CA GLN A 34 -4.56 16.91 -5.34
C GLN A 34 -3.05 16.63 -5.46
N ALA A 35 -2.29 16.79 -4.37
CA ALA A 35 -0.87 16.48 -4.35
C ALA A 35 -0.61 14.96 -4.46
N LYS A 36 -1.42 14.13 -3.79
CA LYS A 36 -1.37 12.67 -3.91
C LYS A 36 -1.68 12.21 -5.34
N ASP A 37 -2.70 12.79 -5.97
CA ASP A 37 -3.08 12.46 -7.35
C ASP A 37 -1.93 12.73 -8.33
N GLN A 38 -1.17 13.82 -8.14
CA GLN A 38 0.02 14.12 -8.95
C GLN A 38 1.10 13.05 -8.80
N VAL A 39 1.40 12.62 -7.57
CA VAL A 39 2.35 11.53 -7.31
C VAL A 39 1.84 10.20 -7.88
N GLN A 40 0.53 9.95 -7.82
CA GLN A 40 -0.08 8.74 -8.37
C GLN A 40 0.10 8.67 -9.89
N LEU A 41 0.01 9.79 -10.61
CA LEU A 41 0.30 9.81 -12.06
C LEU A 41 1.73 9.37 -12.37
N ILE A 42 2.70 9.76 -11.53
CA ILE A 42 4.10 9.35 -11.66
C ILE A 42 4.23 7.84 -11.47
N PHE A 43 3.64 7.30 -10.41
CA PHE A 43 3.65 5.86 -10.16
C PHE A 43 2.95 5.07 -11.26
N ASN A 44 1.78 5.52 -11.71
CA ASN A 44 1.09 4.90 -12.83
C ASN A 44 1.98 4.84 -14.08
N THR A 45 2.69 5.93 -14.41
CA THR A 45 3.62 5.94 -15.55
C THR A 45 4.78 4.97 -15.36
N LEU A 46 5.33 4.85 -14.15
CA LEU A 46 6.47 3.97 -13.86
C LEU A 46 6.10 2.48 -13.87
N PHE A 47 4.87 2.16 -13.45
CA PHE A 47 4.38 0.79 -13.32
C PHE A 47 3.52 0.32 -14.50
N GLN A 48 3.20 1.20 -15.45
CA GLN A 48 2.47 0.83 -16.65
C GLN A 48 3.30 -0.16 -17.47
N SER A 49 2.78 -1.38 -17.64
CA SER A 49 3.28 -2.35 -18.61
C SER A 49 2.77 -2.00 -20.02
N ASP A 50 3.45 -2.51 -21.05
CA ASP A 50 3.08 -2.27 -22.46
C ASP A 50 1.68 -2.82 -22.83
N ASP A 51 1.09 -3.69 -21.99
CA ASP A 51 -0.12 -4.47 -22.30
C ASP A 51 -1.41 -4.04 -21.56
N GLU A 52 -1.44 -2.99 -20.72
CA GLU A 52 -2.61 -2.74 -19.86
C GLU A 52 -3.31 -1.36 -19.92
N ASN A 53 -4.65 -1.47 -19.99
CA ASN A 53 -5.74 -0.55 -19.70
C ASN A 53 -5.56 0.94 -20.07
N GLN A 54 -6.09 1.32 -21.25
CA GLN A 54 -6.09 2.70 -21.78
C GLN A 54 -6.75 3.75 -20.88
N ASN A 55 -7.49 3.33 -19.84
CA ASN A 55 -8.22 4.24 -18.95
C ASN A 55 -7.38 4.76 -17.77
N ILE A 56 -6.17 4.23 -17.53
CA ILE A 56 -5.31 4.69 -16.45
C ILE A 56 -4.64 6.01 -16.85
N LYS A 57 -4.85 7.05 -16.04
CA LYS A 57 -4.18 8.34 -16.23
C LYS A 57 -2.70 8.24 -15.85
N VAL A 58 -1.86 8.83 -16.68
CA VAL A 58 -0.39 8.82 -16.56
C VAL A 58 0.15 10.23 -16.63
N ASP A 59 1.35 10.42 -16.08
CA ASP A 59 2.11 11.65 -16.24
C ASP A 59 2.67 11.77 -17.67
N PRO A 60 2.23 12.77 -18.47
CA PRO A 60 2.62 12.87 -19.87
C PRO A 60 4.08 13.25 -20.06
N THR A 61 4.65 14.04 -19.14
CA THR A 61 6.05 14.47 -19.23
C THR A 61 6.97 13.29 -18.97
N LEU A 62 6.72 12.54 -17.91
CA LEU A 62 7.50 11.35 -17.60
C LEU A 62 7.33 10.28 -18.69
N LYS A 63 6.11 10.07 -19.19
CA LYS A 63 5.86 9.12 -20.29
C LYS A 63 6.68 9.47 -21.53
N GLN A 64 6.72 10.75 -21.90
CA GLN A 64 7.55 11.19 -23.02
C GLN A 64 9.04 10.93 -22.76
N LEU A 65 9.56 11.31 -21.59
CA LEU A 65 10.97 11.11 -21.23
C LEU A 65 11.37 9.63 -21.28
N LEU A 66 10.51 8.73 -20.79
CA LEU A 66 10.73 7.29 -20.85
C LEU A 66 10.69 6.76 -22.30
N SER A 67 9.71 7.20 -23.10
CA SER A 67 9.60 6.78 -24.52
C SER A 67 10.78 7.22 -25.39
N GLU A 68 11.40 8.35 -25.04
CA GLU A 68 12.59 8.88 -25.72
C GLU A 68 13.90 8.33 -25.12
N ASN A 69 13.81 7.37 -24.20
CA ASN A 69 14.94 6.76 -23.49
C ASN A 69 15.87 7.77 -22.79
N LYS A 70 15.30 8.88 -22.28
CA LYS A 70 16.01 9.95 -21.57
C LYS A 70 16.07 9.67 -20.07
N GLU A 71 16.72 8.56 -19.69
CA GLU A 71 16.72 8.03 -18.32
C GLU A 71 17.16 9.04 -17.25
N GLU A 72 18.25 9.77 -17.48
CA GLU A 72 18.76 10.77 -16.52
C GLU A 72 17.74 11.90 -16.28
N LYS A 73 17.12 12.41 -17.35
CA LYS A 73 16.10 13.46 -17.25
C LYS A 73 14.81 12.94 -16.62
N ALA A 74 14.45 11.68 -16.88
CA ALA A 74 13.31 11.03 -16.22
C ALA A 74 13.55 10.94 -14.70
N LYS A 75 14.76 10.55 -14.30
CA LYS A 75 15.15 10.52 -12.88
C LYS A 75 15.10 11.91 -12.25
N GLU A 76 15.74 12.92 -12.88
CA GLU A 76 15.70 14.30 -12.40
C GLU A 76 14.27 14.82 -12.24
N TYR A 77 13.38 14.49 -13.19
CA TYR A 77 11.98 14.86 -13.12
C TYR A 77 11.25 14.19 -11.94
N ILE A 78 11.48 12.89 -11.71
CA ILE A 78 10.91 12.17 -10.56
C ILE A 78 11.39 12.79 -9.25
N ASP A 79 12.69 13.05 -9.13
CA ASP A 79 13.28 13.70 -7.94
C ASP A 79 12.65 15.09 -7.71
N GLN A 80 12.39 15.86 -8.78
CA GLN A 80 11.70 17.15 -8.68
C GLN A 80 10.25 17.00 -8.19
N GLN A 81 9.49 16.03 -8.71
CA GLN A 81 8.10 15.79 -8.28
C GLN A 81 8.03 15.32 -6.82
N GLN A 82 8.94 14.44 -6.40
CA GLN A 82 9.03 14.01 -5.01
C GLN A 82 9.34 15.20 -4.09
N ASN A 83 10.33 16.02 -4.42
CA ASN A 83 10.65 17.22 -3.65
C ASN A 83 9.50 18.23 -3.59
N LEU A 84 8.73 18.37 -4.68
CA LEU A 84 7.53 19.20 -4.71
C LEU A 84 6.47 18.67 -3.74
N PHE A 85 6.20 17.37 -3.77
CA PHE A 85 5.26 16.71 -2.86
C PHE A 85 5.66 16.93 -1.39
N LEU A 86 6.94 16.67 -1.05
CA LEU A 86 7.46 16.88 0.30
C LEU A 86 7.30 18.34 0.75
N LYS A 87 7.58 19.30 -0.13
CA LYS A 87 7.41 20.72 0.15
C LYS A 87 5.94 21.10 0.39
N GLN A 88 5.03 20.55 -0.40
CA GLN A 88 3.59 20.76 -0.24
C GLN A 88 3.09 20.16 1.08
N MET A 89 3.43 18.90 1.40
CA MET A 89 3.01 18.25 2.65
C MET A 89 3.50 19.05 3.86
N ASN A 90 4.78 19.45 3.87
CA ASN A 90 5.33 20.28 4.94
C ASN A 90 4.64 21.64 5.07
N HIS A 91 4.21 22.24 3.95
CA HIS A 91 3.44 23.48 3.96
C HIS A 91 2.05 23.28 4.58
N TYR A 92 1.33 22.23 4.20
CA TYR A 92 -0.01 21.93 4.73
C TYR A 92 0.03 21.51 6.21
N ILE A 93 1.05 20.77 6.64
CA ILE A 93 1.30 20.47 8.07
C ILE A 93 1.45 21.77 8.87
N LYS A 94 2.21 22.76 8.37
CA LYS A 94 2.36 24.07 9.03
C LYS A 94 1.05 24.87 9.09
N GLN A 95 0.13 24.62 8.17
CA GLN A 95 -1.22 25.20 8.18
C GLN A 95 -2.18 24.44 9.12
N GLY A 96 -1.73 23.35 9.74
CA GLY A 96 -2.51 22.57 10.69
C GLY A 96 -3.36 21.48 10.05
N ASP A 97 -3.11 21.09 8.80
CA ASP A 97 -3.80 19.98 8.15
C ASP A 97 -3.19 18.63 8.61
N PRO A 98 -3.90 17.84 9.45
CA PRO A 98 -3.38 16.57 9.94
C PRO A 98 -3.33 15.49 8.86
N THR A 99 -4.12 15.63 7.79
CA THR A 99 -4.17 14.65 6.69
C THR A 99 -2.91 14.71 5.82
N ALA A 100 -2.17 15.83 5.86
CA ALA A 100 -0.86 15.95 5.23
C ALA A 100 0.20 15.09 5.93
N SER A 101 0.17 14.97 7.26
CA SER A 101 1.05 14.03 7.99
C SER A 101 0.73 12.57 7.66
N VAL A 102 -0.56 12.24 7.50
CA VAL A 102 -1.01 10.91 7.06
C VAL A 102 -0.45 10.59 5.66
N ALA A 103 -0.64 11.51 4.71
CA ALA A 103 -0.15 11.33 3.34
C ALA A 103 1.39 11.23 3.27
N LEU A 104 2.10 11.99 4.11
CA LEU A 104 3.55 11.93 4.18
C LEU A 104 4.06 10.60 4.76
N LEU A 105 3.39 10.07 5.78
CA LEU A 105 3.73 8.76 6.35
C LEU A 105 3.44 7.63 5.36
N GLU A 106 2.29 7.67 4.71
CA GLU A 106 1.94 6.73 3.64
C GLU A 106 3.01 6.74 2.53
N PHE A 107 3.42 7.92 2.08
CA PHE A 107 4.48 8.07 1.08
C PHE A 107 5.82 7.48 1.56
N ALA A 108 6.24 7.76 2.79
CA ALA A 108 7.48 7.23 3.35
C ALA A 108 7.46 5.70 3.49
N LEU A 109 6.32 5.12 3.90
CA LEU A 109 6.15 3.68 3.98
C LEU A 109 6.16 3.01 2.60
N PHE A 110 5.46 3.60 1.62
CA PHE A 110 5.40 3.09 0.26
C PHE A 110 6.76 3.14 -0.44
N SER A 111 7.49 4.25 -0.30
CA SER A 111 8.83 4.44 -0.87
C SER A 111 9.94 3.72 -0.09
N GLN A 112 9.61 3.11 1.05
CA GLN A 112 10.57 2.54 2.00
C GLN A 112 11.66 3.54 2.47
N ASP A 113 11.34 4.84 2.49
CA ASP A 113 12.26 5.88 2.93
C ASP A 113 12.29 5.95 4.46
N SER A 114 13.24 5.22 5.07
CA SER A 114 13.41 5.19 6.53
C SER A 114 13.81 6.54 7.11
N ALA A 115 14.62 7.31 6.39
CA ALA A 115 15.08 8.62 6.84
C ALA A 115 13.92 9.61 6.90
N LEU A 116 13.05 9.62 5.89
CA LEU A 116 11.82 10.40 5.92
C LEU A 116 10.88 9.90 7.00
N LYS A 117 10.67 8.58 7.09
CA LYS A 117 9.78 7.95 8.09
C LYS A 117 10.09 8.42 9.51
N GLU A 118 11.36 8.44 9.90
CA GLU A 118 11.80 8.85 11.24
C GLU A 118 11.62 10.36 11.53
N GLN A 119 11.53 11.20 10.51
CA GLN A 119 11.38 12.65 10.65
C GLN A 119 9.92 13.11 10.78
N ILE A 120 8.96 12.24 10.49
CA ILE A 120 7.54 12.60 10.47
C ILE A 120 7.03 12.79 11.91
N ASP A 121 6.40 13.94 12.18
CA ASP A 121 5.65 14.13 13.42
C ASP A 121 4.40 13.24 13.42
N LEU A 122 4.39 12.23 14.28
CA LEU A 122 3.28 11.29 14.41
C LEU A 122 2.10 11.83 15.22
N LYS A 123 2.24 12.97 15.94
CA LYS A 123 1.17 13.49 16.81
C LYS A 123 -0.16 13.73 16.07
N PRO A 124 -0.18 14.31 14.85
CA PRO A 124 -1.43 14.48 14.10
C PRO A 124 -2.08 13.14 13.75
N ILE A 125 -1.27 12.14 13.38
CA ILE A 125 -1.73 10.79 13.00
C ILE A 125 -2.27 10.06 14.24
N GLN A 126 -1.59 10.17 15.38
CA GLN A 126 -2.05 9.63 16.66
C GLN A 126 -3.38 10.25 17.10
N LYS A 127 -3.55 11.57 16.89
CA LYS A 127 -4.80 12.26 17.16
C LYS A 127 -5.94 11.71 16.30
N LEU A 128 -5.73 11.55 14.98
CA LEU A 128 -6.72 10.96 14.07
C LEU A 128 -7.06 9.52 14.46
N SER A 129 -6.05 8.70 14.75
CA SER A 129 -6.23 7.33 15.26
C SER A 129 -7.08 7.27 16.53
N ASN A 130 -6.90 8.23 17.45
CA ASN A 130 -7.71 8.36 18.67
C ASN A 130 -9.15 8.84 18.37
N GLN A 131 -9.36 9.54 17.26
CA GLN A 131 -10.66 9.97 16.75
C GLN A 131 -11.36 8.91 15.87
N LYS A 132 -10.92 7.65 15.95
CA LYS A 132 -11.46 6.51 15.20
C LYS A 132 -11.21 6.54 13.70
N ASP A 133 -10.19 7.27 13.25
CA ASP A 133 -9.70 7.14 11.89
C ASP A 133 -8.96 5.80 11.73
N ALA A 134 -9.61 4.86 11.03
CA ALA A 134 -9.12 3.51 10.83
C ALA A 134 -7.81 3.48 10.04
N TYR A 135 -7.67 4.37 9.05
CA TYR A 135 -6.51 4.44 8.18
C TYR A 135 -5.30 4.99 8.94
N ALA A 136 -5.49 6.04 9.74
CA ALA A 136 -4.44 6.56 10.61
C ALA A 136 -3.95 5.49 11.61
N SER A 137 -4.86 4.70 12.20
CA SER A 137 -4.49 3.57 13.07
C SER A 137 -3.71 2.50 12.31
N TYR A 138 -4.12 2.19 11.08
CA TYR A 138 -3.42 1.22 10.24
C TYR A 138 -2.00 1.70 9.91
N LEU A 139 -1.83 2.95 9.48
CA LEU A 139 -0.50 3.50 9.19
C LEU A 139 0.41 3.53 10.42
N LEU A 140 -0.12 3.81 11.62
CA LEU A 140 0.65 3.70 12.86
C LEU A 140 1.08 2.26 13.12
N ALA A 141 0.21 1.28 12.88
CA ALA A 141 0.59 -0.13 12.97
C ALA A 141 1.75 -0.45 12.00
N GLN A 142 1.68 0.01 10.76
CA GLN A 142 2.74 -0.18 9.76
C GLN A 142 4.05 0.52 10.17
N TYR A 143 3.98 1.72 10.73
CA TYR A 143 5.13 2.44 11.25
C TYR A 143 5.85 1.65 12.36
N TYR A 144 5.07 1.06 13.26
CA TYR A 144 5.53 0.30 14.43
C TYR A 144 5.60 -1.22 14.20
N SER A 145 5.66 -1.67 12.94
CA SER A 145 5.55 -3.09 12.54
C SER A 145 6.57 -4.03 13.17
N THR A 146 7.72 -3.50 13.61
CA THR A 146 8.79 -4.26 14.27
C THR A 146 8.77 -4.18 15.80
N THR A 147 7.73 -3.58 16.38
CA THR A 147 7.61 -3.36 17.82
C THR A 147 6.39 -4.08 18.39
N GLU A 148 6.32 -4.20 19.72
CA GLU A 148 5.15 -4.75 20.43
C GLU A 148 3.84 -3.97 20.19
N GLN A 149 3.92 -2.75 19.64
CA GLN A 149 2.75 -1.93 19.34
C GLN A 149 2.03 -2.37 18.05
N TYR A 150 2.66 -3.19 17.21
CA TYR A 150 2.12 -3.58 15.90
C TYR A 150 0.73 -4.21 15.99
N ILE A 151 0.60 -5.35 16.68
CA ILE A 151 -0.67 -6.08 16.78
C ILE A 151 -1.75 -5.24 17.49
N PRO A 152 -1.51 -4.59 18.64
CA PRO A 152 -2.52 -3.73 19.26
C PRO A 152 -3.03 -2.59 18.36
N LEU A 153 -2.15 -1.92 17.61
CA LEU A 153 -2.55 -0.87 16.67
C LEU A 153 -3.31 -1.42 15.47
N LEU A 154 -2.90 -2.59 14.98
CA LEU A 154 -3.56 -3.27 13.88
C LEU A 154 -4.98 -3.72 14.29
N GLU A 155 -5.14 -4.32 15.47
CA GLU A 155 -6.45 -4.64 16.03
C GLU A 155 -7.32 -3.40 16.22
N LYS A 156 -6.74 -2.30 16.70
CA LYS A 156 -7.44 -1.01 16.80
C LYS A 156 -7.94 -0.54 15.44
N ALA A 157 -7.11 -0.57 14.40
CA ALA A 157 -7.49 -0.21 13.03
C ALA A 157 -8.60 -1.11 12.49
N GLY A 158 -8.48 -2.44 12.70
CA GLY A 158 -9.51 -3.39 12.30
C GLY A 158 -10.82 -3.23 13.07
N GLN A 159 -10.77 -2.79 14.34
CA GLN A 159 -11.97 -2.43 15.10
C GLN A 159 -12.64 -1.17 14.56
N GLN A 160 -11.84 -0.20 14.11
CA GLN A 160 -12.32 1.05 13.51
C GLN A 160 -12.83 0.87 12.06
N GLY A 161 -12.64 -0.31 11.46
CA GLY A 161 -13.21 -0.66 10.17
C GLY A 161 -12.22 -0.72 9.01
N SER A 162 -10.91 -0.64 9.25
CA SER A 162 -9.92 -0.87 8.18
C SER A 162 -9.97 -2.33 7.75
N VAL A 163 -10.37 -2.55 6.50
CA VAL A 163 -10.39 -3.86 5.87
C VAL A 163 -8.97 -4.39 5.70
N ALA A 164 -8.01 -3.53 5.33
CA ALA A 164 -6.61 -3.92 5.22
C ALA A 164 -6.06 -4.46 6.56
N ALA A 165 -6.39 -3.79 7.67
CA ALA A 165 -6.03 -4.26 9.00
C ALA A 165 -6.70 -5.60 9.34
N GLN A 166 -7.99 -5.77 9.04
CA GLN A 166 -8.72 -7.02 9.30
C GLN A 166 -8.15 -8.19 8.50
N MET A 167 -7.85 -7.99 7.22
CA MET A 167 -7.20 -9.01 6.38
C MET A 167 -5.80 -9.35 6.89
N THR A 168 -5.02 -8.32 7.27
CA THR A 168 -3.68 -8.52 7.81
C THR A 168 -3.75 -9.30 9.12
N LEU A 169 -4.65 -8.97 10.04
CA LEU A 169 -4.85 -9.71 11.29
C LEU A 169 -5.26 -11.16 11.07
N ALA A 170 -6.06 -11.45 10.04
CA ALA A 170 -6.41 -12.82 9.68
C ALA A 170 -5.15 -13.63 9.33
N ASP A 171 -4.22 -13.05 8.58
CA ASP A 171 -2.96 -13.69 8.22
C ASP A 171 -1.96 -13.74 9.39
N GLU A 172 -1.85 -12.66 10.18
CA GLU A 172 -0.98 -12.60 11.36
C GLU A 172 -1.32 -13.71 12.34
N TYR A 173 -2.58 -13.78 12.77
CA TYR A 173 -3.03 -14.82 13.69
C TYR A 173 -3.10 -16.21 13.06
N GLY A 174 -3.24 -16.29 11.73
CA GLY A 174 -3.36 -17.56 11.02
C GLY A 174 -2.02 -18.25 10.79
N PHE A 175 -0.98 -17.50 10.43
CA PHE A 175 0.30 -18.09 10.03
C PHE A 175 1.54 -17.18 10.08
N ARG A 176 1.43 -15.84 10.15
CA ARG A 176 2.63 -14.97 10.13
C ARG A 176 3.25 -14.71 11.50
N LEU A 177 2.44 -14.67 12.56
CA LEU A 177 2.96 -14.57 13.93
C LEU A 177 3.76 -15.82 14.31
N PRO A 178 4.66 -15.72 15.31
CA PRO A 178 5.26 -16.89 15.95
C PRO A 178 4.18 -17.90 16.36
N VAL A 179 4.47 -19.20 16.23
CA VAL A 179 3.48 -20.29 16.43
C VAL A 179 2.76 -20.18 17.77
N GLU A 180 3.45 -19.74 18.83
CA GLU A 180 2.90 -19.58 20.17
C GLU A 180 1.90 -18.42 20.29
N GLN A 181 1.91 -17.50 19.33
CA GLN A 181 1.02 -16.34 19.26
C GLN A 181 -0.07 -16.48 18.18
N GLN A 182 0.00 -17.53 17.35
CA GLN A 182 -1.04 -17.85 16.38
C GLN A 182 -2.32 -18.26 17.10
N ASP A 183 -3.46 -17.85 16.54
CA ASP A 183 -4.78 -18.12 17.11
C ASP A 183 -5.79 -18.25 15.97
N ALA A 184 -6.15 -19.48 15.64
CA ALA A 184 -7.08 -19.78 14.55
C ALA A 184 -8.46 -19.13 14.74
N LYS A 185 -8.92 -18.96 15.99
CA LYS A 185 -10.22 -18.32 16.26
C LYS A 185 -10.16 -16.82 15.99
N LYS A 186 -9.05 -16.16 16.37
CA LYS A 186 -8.84 -14.76 16.02
C LYS A 186 -8.66 -14.58 14.52
N ALA A 187 -7.93 -15.46 13.86
CA ALA A 187 -7.76 -15.43 12.41
C ALA A 187 -9.12 -15.50 11.69
N GLU A 188 -9.97 -16.46 12.06
CA GLU A 188 -11.32 -16.61 11.53
C GLU A 188 -12.21 -15.39 11.84
N PHE A 189 -12.16 -14.88 13.06
CA PHE A 189 -12.90 -13.68 13.47
C PHE A 189 -12.57 -12.49 12.56
N TRP A 190 -11.28 -12.21 12.34
CA TRP A 190 -10.85 -11.09 11.52
C TRP A 190 -11.15 -11.29 10.04
N ALA A 191 -11.00 -12.50 9.51
CA ALA A 191 -11.39 -12.84 8.14
C ALA A 191 -12.90 -12.61 7.91
N ASN A 192 -13.74 -13.07 8.84
CA ASN A 192 -15.18 -12.87 8.75
C ASN A 192 -15.56 -11.39 8.83
N LYS A 193 -14.85 -10.61 9.65
CA LYS A 193 -15.05 -9.16 9.73
C LYS A 193 -14.68 -8.44 8.43
N ALA A 194 -13.55 -8.82 7.82
CA ALA A 194 -13.16 -8.31 6.51
C ALA A 194 -14.20 -8.63 5.43
N LYS A 195 -14.70 -9.87 5.38
CA LYS A 195 -15.78 -10.27 4.46
C LYS A 195 -17.07 -9.48 4.66
N GLN A 196 -17.43 -9.18 5.92
CA GLN A 196 -18.62 -8.36 6.20
C GLN A 196 -18.48 -6.92 5.71
N ASN A 197 -17.28 -6.34 5.83
CA ASN A 197 -17.03 -4.95 5.44
C ASN A 197 -16.78 -4.77 3.94
N LEU A 198 -16.07 -5.71 3.31
CA LEU A 198 -15.64 -5.65 1.91
C LEU A 198 -16.58 -6.41 0.96
N GLY A 199 -17.33 -7.39 1.47
CA GLY A 199 -18.04 -8.38 0.68
C GLY A 199 -17.17 -9.62 0.39
N GLU A 200 -17.78 -10.80 0.38
CA GLU A 200 -17.06 -12.07 0.26
C GLU A 200 -16.35 -12.24 -1.08
N ALA A 201 -16.96 -11.82 -2.18
CA ALA A 201 -16.36 -11.89 -3.51
C ALA A 201 -15.09 -11.03 -3.59
N ALA A 202 -15.19 -9.76 -3.18
CA ALA A 202 -14.06 -8.83 -3.19
C ALA A 202 -12.95 -9.25 -2.18
N TYR A 203 -13.32 -9.79 -1.01
CA TYR A 203 -12.34 -10.38 -0.10
C TYR A 203 -11.58 -11.54 -0.74
N THR A 204 -12.30 -12.43 -1.43
CA THR A 204 -11.71 -13.60 -2.09
C THR A 204 -10.78 -13.17 -3.22
N GLU A 205 -11.23 -12.24 -4.07
CA GLU A 205 -10.42 -11.66 -5.14
C GLU A 205 -9.13 -11.04 -4.61
N GLN A 206 -9.21 -10.22 -3.55
CA GLN A 206 -8.02 -9.62 -2.94
C GLN A 206 -7.07 -10.67 -2.36
N LYS A 207 -7.60 -11.71 -1.69
CA LYS A 207 -6.77 -12.78 -1.15
C LYS A 207 -6.07 -13.57 -2.27
N CYS A 208 -6.79 -13.83 -3.36
CA CYS A 208 -6.26 -14.51 -4.55
C CYS A 208 -5.19 -13.69 -5.26
N ALA A 209 -5.41 -12.38 -5.45
CA ALA A 209 -4.43 -11.47 -6.05
C ALA A 209 -3.13 -11.41 -5.25
N LEU A 210 -3.20 -11.43 -3.91
CA LEU A 210 -2.02 -11.43 -3.04
C LEU A 210 -1.28 -12.78 -3.03
N ALA A 211 -2.00 -13.88 -3.25
CA ALA A 211 -1.45 -15.23 -3.24
C ALA A 211 -1.05 -15.74 -4.64
N ASN A 212 -1.16 -14.91 -5.69
CA ASN A 212 -1.06 -15.33 -7.10
C ASN A 212 -1.87 -16.61 -7.38
N CYS A 213 -3.10 -16.68 -6.85
CA CYS A 213 -3.98 -17.77 -7.22
C CYS A 213 -4.38 -17.55 -8.68
N ASP A 214 -3.81 -18.31 -9.62
CA ASP A 214 -4.48 -18.47 -10.90
C ASP A 214 -5.84 -19.08 -10.57
N LEU A 215 -6.91 -18.34 -10.89
CA LEU A 215 -8.28 -18.82 -10.76
C LEU A 215 -8.66 -19.79 -11.89
N GLU A 216 -7.70 -20.11 -12.77
CA GLU A 216 -7.82 -21.15 -13.77
C GLU A 216 -7.59 -22.51 -13.13
N GLU A 217 -8.41 -23.50 -13.50
CA GLU A 217 -8.26 -24.88 -13.03
C GLU A 217 -6.87 -25.42 -13.42
N PHE A 218 -5.98 -25.54 -12.44
CA PHE A 218 -4.75 -26.29 -12.64
C PHE A 218 -5.09 -27.77 -12.80
N GLU A 219 -4.86 -28.34 -14.00
CA GLU A 219 -4.63 -29.77 -14.11
C GLU A 219 -3.33 -30.09 -13.36
N MET A 220 -3.46 -30.85 -12.26
CA MET A 220 -2.32 -31.37 -11.52
C MET A 220 -1.41 -32.14 -12.48
N VAL A 221 -0.13 -31.74 -12.56
CA VAL A 221 0.87 -32.48 -13.32
C VAL A 221 1.00 -33.88 -12.73
N ASP A 222 0.63 -34.89 -13.52
CA ASP A 222 0.83 -36.28 -13.16
C ASP A 222 2.31 -36.65 -13.34
N PHE A 223 3.09 -36.48 -12.28
CA PHE A 223 4.52 -36.77 -12.26
C PHE A 223 4.85 -38.24 -12.56
N SER A 224 3.87 -39.16 -12.52
CA SER A 224 4.08 -40.56 -12.94
C SER A 224 4.23 -40.72 -14.45
N LYS A 225 3.86 -39.70 -15.23
CA LYS A 225 3.93 -39.68 -16.71
C LYS A 225 5.15 -38.97 -17.26
N ILE A 226 5.99 -38.39 -16.42
CA ILE A 226 7.21 -37.70 -16.87
C ILE A 226 8.33 -38.75 -17.02
N PRO A 227 8.90 -38.96 -18.22
CA PRO A 227 10.02 -39.86 -18.39
C PRO A 227 11.23 -39.33 -17.60
N GLN A 228 11.81 -40.18 -16.75
CA GLN A 228 13.07 -39.88 -16.08
C GLN A 228 14.17 -39.81 -17.16
N GLN A 229 14.73 -38.63 -17.39
CA GLN A 229 15.95 -38.43 -18.18
C GLN A 229 17.18 -38.66 -17.31
#